data_AF-A0A343TJJ1-F1
#
_entry.id   AF-A0A343TJJ1-F1
#
_cell.length_a   1.000
_cell.length_b   1.000
_cell.length_c   1.000
_cell.angle_alpha   90.00
_cell.angle_beta   90.00
_cell.angle_gamma   90.00
#
_symmetry.space_group_name_H-M   'P 1'
#
loop_
_entity.id
_entity.type
_entity.pdbx_description
1 polymer ?
#
loop_
_entity_poly.entity_id
_entity_poly.type
_entity_poly.pdbx_seq_one_letter_code
_entity_poly.pdbx_strand_id
1 'polypeptide(L)'
;MSAKPDSAQSKEELLAAAGRDTLPDGWDGGKAYHSGGGIWIRQFTNEERELQVTYSLQDGTPGVGLDEITWDADLETWLPEDTIATEPDPATDAEKFEAALKFMQTPEEYQ
;
A
#
# COMPACT_ATOMS: atom_id res chain seq x y z
N MET A 1 -21.97 32.12 8.23
CA MET A 1 -21.75 30.72 8.62
C MET A 1 -20.73 30.17 7.63
N SER A 2 -19.50 29.93 8.06
CA SER A 2 -18.45 29.43 7.17
C SER A 2 -18.61 27.92 7.01
N ALA A 3 -18.90 27.47 5.78
CA ALA A 3 -18.80 26.07 5.43
C ALA A 3 -17.34 25.63 5.63
N LYS A 4 -17.11 24.68 6.53
CA LYS A 4 -15.83 23.97 6.60
C LYS A 4 -15.70 23.20 5.28
N PRO A 5 -14.55 23.20 4.61
CA PRO A 5 -14.34 22.33 3.47
C PRO A 5 -14.58 20.89 3.93
N ASP A 6 -15.38 20.20 3.15
CA ASP A 6 -15.83 18.83 3.32
C ASP A 6 -14.60 17.91 3.20
N SER A 7 -13.78 17.83 4.26
CA SER A 7 -12.60 16.95 4.35
C SER A 7 -12.99 15.48 4.54
N ALA A 8 -14.14 15.10 3.98
CA ALA A 8 -14.66 13.75 3.93
C ALA A 8 -14.99 13.43 2.48
N GLN A 9 -13.97 13.37 1.60
CA GLN A 9 -14.00 12.27 0.63
C GLN A 9 -14.15 11.02 1.48
N SER A 10 -15.33 10.40 1.43
CA SER A 10 -15.65 9.34 2.37
C SER A 10 -14.62 8.23 2.19
N LYS A 11 -14.08 7.68 3.29
CA LYS A 11 -13.11 6.57 3.27
C LYS A 11 -13.54 5.44 2.32
N GLU A 12 -14.86 5.27 2.13
CA GLU A 12 -15.51 4.38 1.16
C GLU A 12 -15.34 4.75 -0.32
N GLU A 13 -15.24 6.04 -0.69
CA GLU A 13 -14.95 6.49 -2.06
C GLU A 13 -13.47 6.28 -2.43
N LEU A 14 -12.55 6.47 -1.48
CA LEU A 14 -11.14 6.09 -1.65
C LEU A 14 -10.97 4.56 -1.76
N LEU A 15 -11.82 3.79 -1.06
CA LEU A 15 -11.90 2.33 -1.16
C LEU A 15 -12.48 1.84 -2.50
N ALA A 16 -13.41 2.58 -3.11
CA ALA A 16 -13.99 2.27 -4.41
C ALA A 16 -13.07 2.64 -5.58
N ALA A 17 -12.23 3.66 -5.43
CA ALA A 17 -11.27 4.07 -6.45
C ALA A 17 -10.07 3.11 -6.60
N ALA A 18 -9.61 2.51 -5.50
CA ALA A 18 -8.56 1.46 -5.50
C ALA A 18 -9.13 0.06 -5.79
N GLY A 19 -10.16 -0.01 -6.64
CA GLY A 19 -10.92 -1.21 -6.94
C GLY A 19 -10.03 -2.36 -7.41
N ARG A 20 -10.38 -3.58 -6.97
CA ARG A 20 -9.74 -4.85 -7.37
C ARG A 20 -9.51 -5.00 -8.88
N ASP A 21 -10.30 -4.32 -9.72
CA ASP A 21 -10.17 -4.33 -11.19
C ASP A 21 -8.98 -3.51 -11.72
N THR A 22 -8.24 -2.79 -10.87
CA THR A 22 -7.09 -1.96 -11.28
C THR A 22 -5.74 -2.57 -10.92
N LEU A 23 -5.72 -3.65 -10.13
CA LEU A 23 -4.49 -4.30 -9.72
C LEU A 23 -3.93 -5.17 -10.86
N PRO A 24 -2.60 -5.19 -11.05
CA PRO A 24 -1.97 -6.13 -11.98
C PRO A 24 -2.23 -7.60 -11.57
N ASP A 25 -2.20 -8.50 -12.54
CA ASP A 25 -2.39 -9.93 -12.32
C ASP A 25 -1.45 -10.48 -11.22
N GLY A 26 -2.01 -11.32 -10.34
CA GLY A 26 -1.27 -11.95 -9.23
C GLY A 26 -1.14 -11.11 -7.96
N TRP A 27 -1.55 -9.84 -7.98
CA TRP A 27 -1.63 -9.02 -6.78
C TRP A 27 -3.01 -9.14 -6.11
N ASP A 28 -3.04 -9.45 -4.82
CA ASP A 28 -4.22 -9.33 -3.97
C ASP A 28 -3.99 -8.27 -2.88
N GLY A 29 -5.07 -7.78 -2.28
CA GLY A 29 -5.00 -6.88 -1.14
C GLY A 29 -5.75 -5.57 -1.35
N GLY A 30 -5.11 -4.46 -0.96
CA GLY A 30 -5.73 -3.15 -0.83
C GLY A 30 -6.41 -2.93 0.53
N LYS A 31 -6.26 -3.87 1.46
CA LYS A 31 -6.79 -3.76 2.82
C LYS A 31 -5.96 -2.77 3.61
N ALA A 32 -6.61 -1.75 4.15
CA ALA A 32 -6.01 -0.86 5.12
C ALA A 32 -6.13 -1.49 6.52
N TYR A 33 -5.01 -1.66 7.21
CA TYR A 33 -4.99 -2.13 8.59
C TYR A 33 -4.36 -1.10 9.50
N HIS A 34 -4.71 -1.18 10.79
CA HIS A 34 -4.19 -0.31 11.80
C HIS A 34 -2.90 -0.92 12.36
N SER A 35 -1.76 -0.33 12.06
CA SER A 35 -0.49 -0.72 12.67
C SER A 35 -0.40 -0.24 14.13
N GLY A 36 0.52 -0.79 14.91
CA GLY A 36 0.81 -0.28 16.25
C GLY A 36 1.18 1.20 16.19
N GLY A 37 0.55 2.05 16.99
CA GLY A 37 0.88 3.49 17.07
C GLY A 37 -0.10 4.45 16.37
N GLY A 38 -1.24 3.99 15.86
CA GLY A 38 -2.28 4.89 15.30
C GLY A 38 -2.22 5.07 13.79
N ILE A 39 -1.28 4.41 13.12
CA ILE A 39 -0.99 4.61 11.70
C ILE A 39 -1.77 3.57 10.89
N TRP A 40 -2.49 4.04 9.89
CA TRP A 40 -3.14 3.17 8.91
C TRP A 40 -2.18 2.86 7.77
N ILE A 41 -1.97 1.57 7.52
CA ILE A 41 -1.12 1.08 6.43
C ILE A 41 -2.02 0.40 5.41
N ARG A 42 -1.79 0.68 4.13
CA ARG A 42 -2.35 -0.12 3.03
C ARG A 42 -1.30 -1.10 2.54
N GLN A 43 -1.70 -2.35 2.34
CA GLN A 43 -0.85 -3.43 1.87
C GLN A 43 -1.44 -4.13 0.65
N PHE A 44 -0.56 -4.48 -0.27
CA PHE A 44 -0.79 -5.32 -1.43
C PHE A 44 0.25 -6.42 -1.44
N THR A 45 -0.12 -7.61 -1.86
CA THR A 45 0.74 -8.79 -1.79
C THR A 45 0.65 -9.58 -3.09
N ASN A 46 1.79 -10.07 -3.55
CA ASN A 46 1.91 -11.03 -4.64
C ASN A 46 2.63 -12.26 -4.10
N GLU A 47 1.87 -13.26 -3.67
CA GLU A 47 2.41 -14.47 -3.03
C GLU A 47 3.21 -15.33 -4.02
N GLU A 48 2.85 -15.32 -5.31
CA GLU A 48 3.57 -16.09 -6.34
C GLU A 48 4.97 -15.53 -6.60
N ARG A 49 5.15 -14.22 -6.41
CA ARG A 49 6.43 -13.53 -6.57
C ARG A 49 7.14 -13.25 -5.25
N GLU A 50 6.53 -13.60 -4.12
CA GLU A 50 7.05 -13.32 -2.78
C GLU A 50 7.30 -11.81 -2.55
N LEU A 51 6.35 -10.96 -3.00
CA LEU A 51 6.45 -9.50 -2.89
C LEU A 51 5.28 -8.89 -2.11
N GLN A 52 5.53 -7.75 -1.46
CA GLN A 52 4.50 -6.85 -0.96
C GLN A 52 4.78 -5.40 -1.32
N VAL A 53 3.71 -4.60 -1.43
CA VAL A 53 3.80 -3.14 -1.50
C VAL A 53 3.01 -2.55 -0.35
N THR A 54 3.63 -1.64 0.41
CA THR A 54 2.99 -0.99 1.55
C THR A 54 3.14 0.53 1.51
N TYR A 55 2.15 1.25 2.02
CA TYR A 55 2.27 2.67 2.27
C TYR A 55 1.37 3.16 3.40
N SER A 56 1.79 4.23 4.07
CA SER A 56 1.00 4.86 5.13
C SER A 56 -0.04 5.82 4.56
N LEU A 57 -1.26 5.74 5.09
CA LEU A 57 -2.36 6.67 4.79
C LEU A 57 -2.25 8.00 5.55
N GLN A 58 -1.26 8.14 6.43
CA GLN A 58 -1.04 9.35 7.20
C GLN A 58 -0.09 10.31 6.47
N ASP A 59 -0.36 11.61 6.57
CA ASP A 59 0.52 12.65 6.04
C ASP A 59 1.86 12.70 6.81
N GLY A 60 2.98 12.89 6.09
CA GLY A 60 4.30 13.11 6.68
C GLY A 60 4.96 11.86 7.28
N THR A 61 4.59 10.68 6.78
CA THR A 61 5.21 9.40 7.15
C THR A 61 5.96 8.83 5.94
N PRO A 62 6.99 7.99 6.11
CA PRO A 62 7.77 7.47 4.99
C PRO A 62 6.87 6.82 3.92
N GLY A 63 7.25 7.01 2.66
CA GLY A 63 6.39 6.89 1.48
C GLY A 63 5.91 5.48 1.11
N VAL A 64 6.11 5.08 -0.14
CA VAL A 64 5.65 3.77 -0.64
C VAL A 64 6.83 2.81 -0.69
N GLY A 65 6.69 1.64 -0.06
CA GLY A 65 7.72 0.60 -0.03
C GLY A 65 7.32 -0.62 -0.84
N LEU A 66 8.31 -1.21 -1.52
CA LEU A 66 8.27 -2.55 -2.11
C LEU A 66 9.23 -3.43 -1.30
N ASP A 67 8.71 -4.51 -0.73
CA ASP A 67 9.46 -5.44 0.11
C ASP A 67 9.34 -6.88 -0.43
N GLU A 68 10.38 -7.67 -0.20
CA GLU A 68 10.30 -9.14 -0.26
C GLU A 68 9.56 -9.66 0.97
N ILE A 69 8.77 -10.71 0.78
CA ILE A 69 8.06 -11.38 1.87
C ILE A 69 8.39 -12.86 1.92
N THR A 70 8.39 -13.40 3.12
CA THR A 70 8.58 -14.83 3.37
C THR A 70 7.44 -15.38 4.20
N TRP A 71 7.07 -16.64 3.98
CA TRP A 71 6.02 -17.29 4.75
C TRP A 71 6.57 -17.73 6.11
N ASP A 72 6.04 -17.14 7.18
CA ASP A 72 6.31 -17.57 8.54
C ASP A 72 5.31 -18.66 8.95
N ALA A 73 5.81 -19.88 9.11
CA ALA A 73 5.00 -21.05 9.44
C ALA A 73 4.49 -21.04 10.88
N ASP A 74 5.15 -20.32 11.79
CA ASP A 74 4.78 -20.25 13.20
C ASP A 74 3.63 -19.25 13.44
N LEU A 75 3.62 -18.14 12.69
CA LEU A 75 2.59 -17.11 12.71
C LEU A 75 1.49 -17.33 11.66
N GLU A 76 1.67 -18.33 10.78
CA GLU A 76 0.79 -18.62 9.65
C GLU A 76 0.51 -17.36 8.81
N THR A 77 1.56 -16.58 8.50
CA THR A 77 1.43 -15.31 7.80
C THR A 77 2.67 -14.96 6.99
N TRP A 78 2.51 -14.11 5.97
CA TRP A 78 3.62 -13.54 5.21
C TRP A 78 4.21 -12.35 5.97
N LEU A 79 5.52 -12.34 6.15
CA LEU A 79 6.25 -11.26 6.81
C LEU A 79 7.22 -10.59 5.84
N PRO A 80 7.38 -9.26 5.92
CA PRO A 80 8.46 -8.57 5.21
C PRO A 80 9.82 -9.06 5.69
N GLU A 81 10.70 -9.37 4.74
CA GLU A 81 12.09 -9.76 5.00
C GLU A 81 13.05 -8.59 4.71
N ASP A 82 13.05 -8.10 3.45
CA ASP A 82 13.94 -7.05 2.98
C ASP A 82 13.20 -6.00 2.14
N THR A 83 13.58 -4.73 2.29
CA THR A 83 13.05 -3.65 1.45
C THR A 83 13.84 -3.55 0.16
N ILE A 84 13.18 -3.79 -0.98
CA ILE A 84 13.76 -3.70 -2.32
C ILE A 84 13.87 -2.23 -2.74
N ALA A 85 12.77 -1.48 -2.61
CA ALA A 85 12.68 -0.12 -3.10
C ALA A 85 11.74 0.73 -2.26
N THR A 86 12.02 2.04 -2.24
CA THR A 86 11.16 3.04 -1.61
C THR A 86 11.00 4.25 -2.50
N GLU A 87 9.77 4.74 -2.64
CA GLU A 87 9.47 6.00 -3.30
C GLU A 87 9.21 7.08 -2.22
N PRO A 88 9.88 8.25 -2.28
CA PRO A 88 9.71 9.28 -1.26
C PRO A 88 8.30 9.88 -1.26
N ASP A 89 7.72 9.90 -0.04
CA ASP A 89 6.35 10.28 0.39
C ASP A 89 5.57 11.21 -0.57
N PRO A 90 4.81 10.64 -1.53
CA PRO A 90 3.85 11.40 -2.29
C PRO A 90 2.82 12.04 -1.34
N ALA A 91 2.40 13.28 -1.63
CA ALA A 91 1.66 14.10 -0.67
C ALA A 91 0.21 13.64 -0.44
N THR A 92 -0.33 12.80 -1.32
CA THR A 92 -1.73 12.36 -1.28
C THR A 92 -1.86 10.84 -1.37
N ASP A 93 -2.96 10.27 -0.85
CA ASP A 93 -3.27 8.83 -0.98
C ASP A 93 -3.32 8.39 -2.44
N ALA A 94 -3.83 9.25 -3.34
CA ALA A 94 -3.88 8.97 -4.77
C ALA A 94 -2.49 8.82 -5.38
N GLU A 95 -1.57 9.74 -5.09
CA GLU A 95 -0.19 9.65 -5.59
C GLU A 95 0.57 8.47 -4.97
N LYS A 96 0.29 8.14 -3.70
CA LYS A 96 0.82 6.93 -3.05
C LYS A 96 0.31 5.65 -3.73
N PHE A 97 -0.98 5.61 -4.07
CA PHE A 97 -1.54 4.47 -4.81
C PHE A 97 -0.95 4.36 -6.22
N GLU A 98 -0.75 5.48 -6.93
CA GLU A 98 -0.07 5.46 -8.23
C GLU A 98 1.38 4.98 -8.14
N ALA A 99 2.12 5.39 -7.11
CA ALA A 99 3.47 4.86 -6.85
C ALA A 99 3.44 3.36 -6.54
N ALA A 100 2.46 2.92 -5.73
CA ALA A 100 2.26 1.51 -5.43
C ALA A 100 1.97 0.70 -6.71
N LEU A 101 1.12 1.21 -7.60
CA LEU A 101 0.83 0.57 -8.88
C LEU A 101 2.08 0.45 -9.77
N LYS A 102 2.97 1.44 -9.77
CA LYS A 102 4.24 1.35 -10.50
C LYS A 102 5.09 0.18 -9.99
N PHE A 103 5.27 0.06 -8.67
CA PHE A 103 5.96 -1.10 -8.09
C PHE A 103 5.30 -2.44 -8.45
N MET A 104 3.96 -2.49 -8.44
CA MET A 104 3.23 -3.71 -8.78
C MET A 104 3.33 -4.11 -10.25
N GLN A 105 3.43 -3.14 -11.15
CA GLN A 105 3.48 -3.35 -12.61
C GLN A 105 4.88 -3.72 -13.10
N THR A 106 5.93 -3.15 -12.50
CA THR A 106 7.32 -3.37 -12.92
C THR A 106 8.25 -3.71 -11.74
N PRO A 107 7.94 -4.72 -10.92
CA PRO A 107 8.77 -5.07 -9.76
C PRO A 107 10.19 -5.49 -10.16
N GLU A 108 10.36 -6.11 -11.33
CA GLU A 108 11.67 -6.51 -11.86
C GLU A 108 12.62 -5.36 -12.19
N GLU A 109 12.14 -4.11 -12.28
CA GLU A 109 13.02 -2.95 -12.51
C GLU A 109 13.83 -2.58 -11.25
N TYR A 110 13.51 -3.18 -10.09
CA TYR A 110 14.09 -2.84 -8.79
C TYR A 110 14.95 -3.98 -8.18
N GLN A 111 15.09 -5.11 -8.88
CA GLN A 111 15.88 -6.29 -8.47
C GLN A 111 17.20 -6.41 -9.25
#